data_AF-A0A1G8QPL8-F1
#
_entry.id   AF-A0A1G8QPL8-F1
#
_cell.length_a   1.000
_cell.length_b   1.000
_cell.length_c   1.000
_cell.angle_alpha   90.00
_cell.angle_beta   90.00
_cell.angle_gamma   90.00
#
_symmetry.space_group_name_H-M   'P 1'
#
loop_
_entity.id
_entity.type
_entity.pdbx_description
1 polymer ?
#
loop_
_entity_poly.entity_id
_entity_poly.type
_entity_poly.pdbx_seq_one_letter_code
_entity_poly.pdbx_strand_id
1 'polypeptide(L)'
;MMKKIGIKKADLILITCILLIALTLLGVELLRKDQPNTGTYASIRIDNKLYKEVELTDEPQIIKIQTKRGYDILKVHDRGIEVIESDCPQKICFSFGLISRPRQSIICLPLRMIVEVKPNSTDDIDAIL
;
A
#
# COMPACT_ATOMS: atom_id res chain seq x y z
N MET A 1 -3.95 45.97 11.72
CA MET A 1 -4.71 46.04 12.99
C MET A 1 -4.68 44.66 13.63
N MET A 2 -3.68 44.39 14.48
CA MET A 2 -3.44 43.07 15.08
C MET A 2 -4.28 42.91 16.34
N LYS A 3 -5.27 42.03 16.30
CA LYS A 3 -6.17 41.73 17.41
C LYS A 3 -5.38 40.93 18.45
N LYS A 4 -5.06 41.55 19.59
CA LYS A 4 -4.49 40.85 20.76
C LYS A 4 -5.51 39.80 21.23
N ILE A 5 -5.21 38.53 20.95
CA ILE A 5 -5.95 37.40 21.52
C ILE A 5 -5.49 37.29 22.98
N GLY A 6 -6.39 37.54 23.92
CA GLY A 6 -6.13 37.39 25.34
C GLY A 6 -6.07 35.90 25.71
N ILE A 7 -4.91 35.27 25.54
CA ILE A 7 -4.69 33.87 25.89
C ILE A 7 -4.83 33.73 27.41
N LYS A 8 -5.92 33.14 27.87
CA LYS A 8 -6.06 32.74 29.28
C LYS A 8 -5.18 31.50 29.52
N LYS A 9 -4.68 31.30 30.74
CA LYS A 9 -3.82 30.14 31.08
C LYS A 9 -4.46 28.80 30.65
N ALA A 10 -5.80 28.71 30.72
CA ALA A 10 -6.57 27.56 30.25
C ALA A 10 -6.51 27.35 28.72
N ASP A 11 -6.45 28.42 27.94
CA ASP A 11 -6.35 28.38 26.47
C ASP A 11 -4.95 27.93 26.04
N LEU A 12 -3.91 28.36 26.77
CA LEU A 12 -2.54 27.88 26.57
C LEU A 12 -2.39 26.38 26.90
N ILE A 13 -3.04 25.92 27.98
CA ILE A 13 -3.08 24.50 28.35
C ILE A 13 -3.77 23.68 27.26
N LEU A 14 -4.90 24.17 26.75
CA LEU A 14 -5.67 23.49 25.71
C LEU A 14 -4.88 23.38 24.40
N ILE A 15 -4.23 24.46 23.97
CA ILE A 15 -3.36 24.46 22.78
C ILE A 15 -2.19 23.49 22.95
N THR A 16 -1.56 23.46 24.13
CA THR A 16 -0.43 22.55 24.41
C THR A 16 -0.88 21.08 24.39
N CYS A 17 -2.03 20.76 24.98
CA CYS A 17 -2.58 19.40 24.94
C CYS A 17 -2.91 18.94 23.52
N ILE A 18 -3.52 19.80 22.69
CA ILE A 18 -3.83 19.47 21.29
C ILE A 18 -2.53 19.25 20.48
N LEU A 19 -1.51 20.10 20.69
CA LEU A 19 -0.22 19.95 20.04
C LEU A 19 0.46 18.63 20.42
N LEU A 20 0.41 18.25 21.71
CA LEU A 20 0.96 16.99 22.19
C LEU A 20 0.23 15.79 21.58
N ILE A 21 -1.10 15.81 21.48
CA ILE A 21 -1.88 14.73 20.85
C ILE A 21 -1.54 14.63 19.35
N ALA A 22 -1.41 15.74 18.65
CA ALA A 22 -1.03 15.72 17.24
C ALA A 22 0.39 15.13 17.04
N LEU A 23 1.33 15.50 17.91
CA LEU A 23 2.70 14.98 17.89
C LEU A 23 2.77 13.48 18.21
N THR A 24 1.97 12.99 19.17
CA THR A 24 1.94 11.55 19.49
C THR A 24 1.36 10.73 18.35
N LEU A 25 0.29 11.22 17.69
CA LEU A 25 -0.29 10.55 16.53
C LEU A 25 0.70 10.47 15.36
N LEU A 26 1.36 11.59 15.03
CA LEU A 26 2.40 11.62 13.99
C LEU A 26 3.62 10.77 14.35
N GLY A 27 4.04 10.79 15.62
CA GLY A 27 5.17 9.98 16.11
C GLY A 27 4.91 8.48 16.02
N VAL A 28 3.68 8.03 16.30
CA VAL A 28 3.31 6.61 16.18
C VAL A 28 3.31 6.15 14.72
N GLU A 29 2.90 6.98 13.77
CA GLU A 29 2.96 6.65 12.35
C GLU A 29 4.39 6.51 11.83
N LEU A 30 5.30 7.38 12.30
CA LEU A 30 6.73 7.30 11.97
C LEU A 30 7.38 6.04 12.56
N LEU A 31 7.07 5.69 13.81
CA LEU A 31 7.59 4.48 14.47
C LEU A 31 7.01 3.17 13.90
N ARG A 32 5.83 3.22 13.28
CA ARG A 32 5.20 2.05 12.63
C ARG A 32 5.81 1.69 11.27
N LYS A 33 6.66 2.54 10.70
CA LYS A 33 7.31 2.29 9.40
C LYS A 33 8.42 1.21 9.48
N ASP A 34 8.94 0.97 10.69
CA ASP A 34 10.05 0.05 10.97
C ASP A 34 9.62 -1.25 11.67
N GLN A 35 8.38 -1.71 11.49
CA GLN A 35 8.15 -3.14 11.71
C GLN A 35 8.74 -3.91 10.52
N PRO A 36 9.68 -4.84 10.75
CA PRO A 36 10.02 -5.83 9.74
C PRO A 36 8.76 -6.68 9.53
N ASN A 37 7.97 -6.34 8.51
CA ASN A 37 6.97 -7.25 7.96
C ASN A 37 7.73 -8.48 7.48
N THR A 38 7.91 -9.45 8.37
CA THR A 38 8.41 -10.77 8.04
C THR A 38 7.36 -11.45 7.16
N GLY A 39 7.51 -11.28 5.84
CA GLY A 39 6.96 -12.17 4.82
C GLY A 39 5.65 -11.78 4.13
N THR A 40 5.36 -10.50 3.87
CA THR A 40 4.24 -10.19 2.94
C THR A 40 4.61 -10.60 1.51
N TYR A 41 3.66 -11.22 0.79
CA TYR A 41 3.81 -11.55 -0.62
C TYR A 41 2.68 -10.92 -1.45
N ALA A 42 2.97 -10.64 -2.71
CA ALA A 42 1.99 -10.25 -3.71
C ALA A 42 1.51 -11.49 -4.47
N SER A 43 0.22 -11.79 -4.37
CA SER A 43 -0.44 -12.79 -5.21
C SER A 43 -0.95 -12.12 -6.47
N ILE A 44 -0.37 -12.50 -7.61
CA ILE A 44 -0.74 -11.99 -8.93
C ILE A 44 -1.66 -13.02 -9.58
N ARG A 45 -2.88 -12.62 -9.91
CA ARG A 45 -3.90 -13.46 -10.55
C ARG A 45 -4.30 -12.87 -11.89
N ILE A 46 -4.47 -13.72 -12.89
CA ILE A 46 -4.99 -13.37 -14.22
C ILE A 46 -6.15 -14.29 -14.54
N ASP A 47 -7.28 -13.73 -14.98
CA ASP A 47 -8.52 -14.50 -15.16
C ASP A 47 -8.91 -15.31 -13.91
N ASN A 48 -8.68 -14.72 -12.73
CA ASN A 48 -8.95 -15.34 -11.44
C ASN A 48 -8.14 -16.64 -11.17
N LYS A 49 -7.06 -16.88 -11.92
CA LYS A 49 -6.11 -17.97 -11.69
C LYS A 49 -4.80 -17.42 -11.19
N LEU A 50 -4.18 -18.11 -10.22
CA LEU A 50 -2.86 -17.75 -9.72
C LEU A 50 -1.85 -17.77 -10.87
N TYR A 51 -1.24 -16.62 -11.14
CA TYR A 51 -0.19 -16.47 -12.14
C TYR A 51 1.19 -16.57 -11.49
N LYS A 52 1.40 -15.83 -10.40
CA LYS A 52 2.67 -15.83 -9.66
C LYS A 52 2.48 -15.28 -8.26
N GLU A 53 3.26 -15.80 -7.31
CA GLU A 53 3.46 -15.17 -6.00
C GLU A 53 4.86 -14.59 -5.95
N VAL A 54 4.97 -13.36 -5.43
CA VAL A 54 6.26 -12.67 -5.32
C VAL A 54 6.39 -12.10 -3.93
N GLU A 55 7.46 -12.46 -3.24
CA GLU A 55 7.77 -11.90 -1.94
C GLU A 55 8.10 -10.41 -2.07
N LEU A 56 7.50 -9.59 -1.18
CA LEU A 56 7.73 -8.16 -1.16
C LEU A 56 9.03 -7.86 -0.41
N THR A 57 10.11 -7.73 -1.16
CA THR A 57 11.46 -7.46 -0.64
C THR A 57 11.88 -6.02 -0.89
N ASP A 58 12.95 -5.57 -0.23
CA ASP A 58 13.58 -4.27 -0.53
C ASP A 58 14.36 -4.31 -1.86
N GLU A 59 14.77 -5.50 -2.30
CA GLU A 59 15.50 -5.67 -3.55
C GLU A 59 14.60 -5.38 -4.77
N PRO A 60 15.02 -4.50 -5.70
CA PRO A 60 14.21 -4.20 -6.87
C PRO A 60 14.04 -5.41 -7.79
N GLN A 61 12.79 -5.78 -8.07
CA GLN A 61 12.46 -6.86 -9.02
C GLN A 61 11.47 -6.36 -10.07
N ILE A 62 11.68 -6.76 -11.33
CA ILE A 62 10.78 -6.43 -12.44
C ILE A 62 10.02 -7.68 -12.87
N ILE A 63 8.70 -7.58 -12.94
CA ILE A 63 7.80 -8.66 -13.34
C ILE A 63 7.06 -8.21 -14.60
N LYS A 64 7.35 -8.86 -15.72
CA LYS A 64 6.66 -8.61 -16.98
C LYS A 64 5.52 -9.58 -17.14
N ILE A 65 4.30 -9.06 -17.31
CA ILE A 65 3.10 -9.84 -17.55
C ILE A 65 2.65 -9.55 -18.97
N GLN A 66 2.65 -10.59 -19.81
CA GLN A 66 2.22 -10.48 -21.20
C GLN A 66 1.11 -11.47 -21.47
N THR A 67 -0.01 -10.98 -22.00
CA THR A 67 -1.18 -11.80 -22.35
C THR A 67 -1.67 -11.44 -23.75
N LYS A 68 -2.65 -12.19 -24.27
CA LYS A 68 -3.32 -11.85 -25.54
C LYS A 68 -4.09 -10.52 -25.50
N ARG A 69 -4.34 -9.98 -24.30
CA ARG A 69 -5.13 -8.75 -24.08
C ARG A 69 -4.26 -7.51 -23.88
N GLY A 70 -2.94 -7.69 -23.75
CA GLY A 70 -2.01 -6.61 -23.49
C GLY A 70 -0.90 -7.02 -22.52
N TYR A 71 -0.21 -6.03 -21.96
CA TYR A 71 0.88 -6.22 -21.01
C TYR A 71 0.88 -5.20 -19.87
N ASP A 72 1.32 -5.66 -18.70
CA ASP A 72 1.66 -4.82 -17.55
C ASP A 72 3.08 -5.18 -17.09
N ILE A 73 3.86 -4.17 -16.70
CA ILE A 73 5.16 -4.33 -16.04
C ILE A 73 5.02 -3.84 -14.62
N LEU A 74 5.30 -4.75 -13.68
CA LEU A 74 5.26 -4.48 -12.26
C LEU A 74 6.69 -4.37 -11.72
N LYS A 75 6.85 -3.56 -10.69
CA LYS A 75 8.10 -3.40 -9.96
C LYS A 75 7.85 -3.68 -8.48
N VAL A 76 8.64 -4.58 -7.92
CA VAL A 76 8.75 -4.78 -6.48
C VAL A 76 9.92 -3.94 -5.99
N HIS A 77 9.71 -3.13 -4.96
CA HIS A 77 10.75 -2.35 -4.26
C HIS A 77 10.17 -1.79 -2.97
N ASP A 78 11.03 -1.37 -2.03
CA ASP A 78 10.61 -0.78 -0.75
C ASP A 78 9.56 -1.64 0.00
N ARG A 79 9.66 -2.98 -0.12
CA ARG A 79 8.69 -3.97 0.39
C ARG A 79 7.27 -3.77 -0.12
N GLY A 80 7.11 -3.23 -1.32
CA GLY A 80 5.85 -3.04 -2.00
C GLY A 80 5.92 -3.45 -3.47
N ILE A 81 4.76 -3.40 -4.13
CA ILE A 81 4.63 -3.66 -5.56
C ILE A 81 3.78 -2.56 -6.20
N GLU A 82 4.18 -2.11 -7.39
CA GLU A 82 3.41 -1.18 -8.21
C GLU A 82 3.48 -1.54 -9.69
N VAL A 83 2.55 -1.00 -10.49
CA VAL A 83 2.60 -1.07 -11.95
C VAL A 83 3.37 0.14 -12.47
N ILE A 84 4.48 -0.10 -13.17
CA ILE A 84 5.35 0.94 -13.72
C ILE A 84 5.12 1.19 -15.22
N GLU A 85 4.57 0.21 -15.93
CA GLU A 85 4.24 0.31 -17.35
C GLU A 85 3.01 -0.54 -17.65
N SER A 86 2.17 -0.08 -18.58
CA SER A 86 0.92 -0.75 -18.95
C SER A 86 0.46 -0.25 -20.31
N ASP A 87 -0.04 -1.15 -21.16
CA ASP A 87 -0.76 -0.78 -22.39
C ASP A 87 -2.26 -0.53 -22.17
N CYS A 88 -2.72 -0.59 -20.93
CA CYS A 88 -4.11 -0.36 -20.57
C CYS A 88 -4.54 1.09 -20.91
N PRO A 89 -5.63 1.29 -21.67
CA PRO A 89 -6.09 2.62 -22.06
C PRO A 89 -6.59 3.46 -20.88
N GLN A 90 -7.11 2.80 -19.83
CA GLN A 90 -7.70 3.47 -18.67
C GLN A 90 -6.65 3.94 -17.67
N LYS A 91 -5.46 3.32 -17.65
CA LYS A 91 -4.33 3.72 -16.79
C LYS A 91 -4.66 3.79 -15.28
N ILE A 92 -5.76 3.17 -14.84
CA ILE A 92 -6.20 3.16 -13.43
C ILE A 92 -5.19 2.43 -12.54
N CYS A 93 -4.52 1.40 -13.08
CA CYS A 93 -3.48 0.64 -12.38
C CYS A 93 -2.36 1.52 -11.80
N PHE A 94 -2.04 2.66 -12.43
CA PHE A 94 -1.03 3.59 -11.93
C PHE A 94 -1.50 4.38 -10.70
N SER A 95 -2.81 4.63 -10.56
CA SER A 95 -3.35 5.45 -9.46
C SER A 95 -3.27 4.78 -8.08
N PHE A 96 -3.10 3.45 -8.04
CA PHE A 96 -2.92 2.72 -6.79
C PHE A 96 -1.54 2.98 -6.16
N GLY A 97 -0.54 3.29 -6.98
CA GLY A 97 0.85 3.45 -6.57
C GLY A 97 1.41 2.17 -5.92
N LEU A 98 2.38 2.37 -5.02
CA LEU A 98 3.03 1.31 -4.27
C LEU A 98 2.11 0.73 -3.17
N ILE A 99 1.67 -0.51 -3.36
CA ILE A 99 0.95 -1.28 -2.34
C ILE A 99 1.91 -2.18 -1.57
N SER A 100 1.79 -2.25 -0.24
CA SER A 100 2.69 -3.00 0.64
C SER A 100 2.01 -3.62 1.86
N ARG A 101 0.78 -3.21 2.16
CA ARG A 101 0.03 -3.67 3.34
C ARG A 101 -0.98 -4.75 2.95
N PRO A 102 -1.20 -5.77 3.79
CA PRO A 102 -2.26 -6.76 3.57
C PRO A 102 -3.62 -6.12 3.28
N ARG A 103 -4.41 -6.77 2.42
CA ARG A 103 -5.72 -6.29 1.92
C ARG A 103 -5.66 -5.11 0.96
N GLN A 104 -4.48 -4.64 0.58
CA GLN A 104 -4.34 -3.73 -0.57
C GLN A 104 -4.31 -4.53 -1.87
N SER A 105 -4.88 -3.96 -2.92
CA SER A 105 -4.89 -4.57 -4.24
C SER A 105 -4.72 -3.57 -5.38
N ILE A 106 -4.12 -4.03 -6.47
CA ILE A 106 -4.07 -3.34 -7.77
C ILE A 106 -4.91 -4.14 -8.75
N ILE A 107 -5.80 -3.47 -9.46
CA ILE A 107 -6.71 -4.09 -10.43
C ILE A 107 -6.45 -3.50 -11.81
N CYS A 108 -6.18 -4.37 -12.78
CA CYS A 108 -6.17 -4.02 -14.21
C CYS A 108 -7.33 -4.74 -14.91
N LEU A 109 -8.40 -4.00 -15.18
CA LEU A 109 -9.64 -4.53 -15.76
C LEU A 109 -9.44 -5.16 -17.14
N PRO A 110 -8.77 -4.52 -18.12
CA PRO A 110 -8.60 -5.11 -19.45
C PRO A 110 -7.76 -6.38 -19.44
N LEU A 111 -6.69 -6.40 -18.63
CA LEU A 111 -5.83 -7.57 -18.47
C LEU A 111 -6.48 -8.64 -17.58
N ARG A 112 -7.60 -8.33 -16.90
CA ARG A 112 -8.23 -9.12 -15.83
C ARG A 112 -7.23 -9.59 -14.80
N MET A 113 -6.33 -8.69 -14.45
CA MET A 113 -5.27 -8.91 -13.48
C MET A 113 -5.68 -8.32 -12.13
N ILE A 114 -5.42 -9.09 -11.08
CA ILE A 114 -5.55 -8.66 -9.69
C ILE A 114 -4.22 -8.97 -9.00
N VAL A 115 -3.61 -7.95 -8.42
CA VAL A 115 -2.44 -8.08 -7.53
C VAL A 115 -2.95 -7.82 -6.13
N GLU A 116 -2.73 -8.74 -5.21
CA GLU A 116 -3.18 -8.63 -3.83
C GLU A 116 -2.01 -8.85 -2.87
N VAL A 117 -1.85 -7.97 -1.88
CA VAL A 117 -0.86 -8.18 -0.81
C VAL A 117 -1.46 -9.09 0.26
N LYS A 118 -0.79 -10.21 0.51
CA LYS A 118 -1.16 -11.20 1.52
C LYS A 118 -0.06 -11.32 2.59
N PRO A 119 -0.44 -11.60 3.85
CA PRO A 119 0.53 -11.89 4.91
C PRO A 119 1.18 -13.27 4.69
N ASN A 120 2.44 -13.45 5.13
CA ASN A 120 3.00 -14.80 5.36
C ASN A 120 2.26 -15.37 6.56
N SER A 121 1.20 -16.08 6.28
CA SER A 121 0.59 -16.94 7.26
C SER A 121 0.26 -18.22 6.53
N THR A 122 0.86 -19.30 7.00
CA THR A 122 0.41 -20.69 6.86
C THR A 122 -0.96 -20.91 7.52
N ASP A 123 -1.83 -19.92 7.43
CA ASP A 123 -3.21 -19.95 7.92
C ASP A 123 -4.10 -19.66 6.71
N ASP A 124 -4.35 -20.74 5.97
CA ASP A 124 -5.61 -20.96 5.27
C ASP A 124 -6.75 -20.76 6.28
N ILE A 125 -7.20 -19.52 6.44
CA ILE A 125 -8.46 -19.21 7.11
C ILE A 125 -9.18 -18.17 6.25
N ASP A 126 -9.55 -18.57 5.04
CA ASP A 126 -10.65 -17.96 4.28
C ASP A 126 -11.24 -18.99 3.29
N ALA A 127 -11.35 -20.23 3.73
CA ALA A 127 -12.48 -21.05 3.34
C ALA A 127 -13.63 -20.67 4.29
N ILE A 128 -14.81 -20.38 3.71
CA ILE A 128 -16.14 -20.21 4.33
C ILE A 128 -16.40 -18.99 5.22
N LEU A 129 -17.13 -18.01 4.66
CA LEU A 129 -18.39 -17.46 5.20
C LEU A 129 -19.34 -17.09 4.05
#